data_AF-A0A2G0WIZ4-F1
#
_entry.id   AF-A0A2G0WIZ4-F1
#
_cell.length_a   1.000
_cell.length_b   1.000
_cell.length_c   1.000
_cell.angle_alpha   90.00
_cell.angle_beta   90.00
_cell.angle_gamma   90.00
#
_symmetry.space_group_name_H-M   'P 1'
#
loop_
_entity.id
_entity.type
_entity.pdbx_description
1 polymer ?
#
loop_
_entity_poly.entity_id
_entity_poly.type
_entity_poly.pdbx_seq_one_letter_code
_entity_poly.pdbx_strand_id
1 'polypeptide(L)'
;MDNISCNDFFERSGWHCQTIETGSRIATYISTPFTLRGGKSLDFYLFAEAGNLEFTDDGITLFALRSLGYPLGDKRNWRSLENIAIRHGFSLSDAGAFETVFIESELSIWGAKILRLFSSIATWEEDRFSEGDTDFSLTQEVELMLRAKDPTRHLDRNVLINVGGTGTHFDFLWGSTYVDSVTPTANAINARLRKALLVNKAEDPVDMLFIVDDRDKPTKADEEIAVLGDLAPTIRITDFEQFFSPGTH
;
A
#
# COMPACT_ATOMS: atom_id res chain seq x y z
N MET A 1 -7.86 34.00 24.58
CA MET A 1 -7.61 32.62 24.15
C MET A 1 -8.68 31.80 24.83
N ASP A 2 -9.63 31.27 24.07
CA ASP A 2 -10.67 30.42 24.64
C ASP A 2 -10.04 29.09 25.04
N ASN A 3 -10.37 28.61 26.24
CA ASN A 3 -9.90 27.32 26.73
C ASN A 3 -10.58 26.20 25.91
N ILE A 4 -9.79 25.30 25.34
CA ILE A 4 -10.29 24.09 24.67
C ILE A 4 -10.78 23.13 25.75
N SER A 5 -12.07 22.73 25.72
CA SER A 5 -12.59 21.69 26.61
C SER A 5 -12.17 20.29 26.14
N CYS A 6 -12.28 19.29 27.01
CA CYS A 6 -12.02 17.90 26.61
C CYS A 6 -12.96 17.44 25.49
N ASN A 7 -14.24 17.79 25.55
CA ASN A 7 -15.19 17.47 24.49
C ASN A 7 -14.81 18.16 23.17
N ASP A 8 -14.43 19.44 23.23
CA ASP A 8 -13.95 20.16 22.03
C ASP A 8 -12.75 19.45 21.40
N PHE A 9 -11.82 18.94 22.21
CA PHE A 9 -10.67 18.21 21.68
C PHE A 9 -11.10 16.92 20.97
N PHE A 10 -11.96 16.10 21.57
CA PHE A 10 -12.40 14.83 20.97
C PHE A 10 -13.19 15.06 19.68
N GLU A 11 -14.16 15.98 19.69
CA GLU A 11 -14.97 16.31 18.51
C GLU A 11 -14.12 16.88 17.37
N ARG A 12 -13.20 17.81 17.68
CA ARG A 12 -12.38 18.48 16.65
C ARG A 12 -11.21 17.63 16.15
N SER A 13 -10.76 16.64 16.93
CA SER A 13 -9.68 15.75 16.51
C SER A 13 -10.15 14.63 15.59
N GLY A 14 -11.45 14.47 15.36
CA GLY A 14 -12.00 13.50 14.40
C GLY A 14 -12.54 12.23 15.04
N TRP A 15 -12.78 12.22 16.36
CA TRP A 15 -13.50 11.13 16.99
C TRP A 15 -15.00 11.25 16.74
N HIS A 16 -15.64 10.14 16.38
CA HIS A 16 -17.08 10.03 16.36
C HIS A 16 -17.51 8.76 17.07
N CYS A 17 -18.51 8.83 17.92
CA CYS A 17 -19.03 7.67 18.63
C CYS A 17 -20.55 7.74 18.65
N GLN A 18 -21.21 6.67 18.23
CA GLN A 18 -22.67 6.56 18.26
C GLN A 18 -23.10 5.12 18.47
N THR A 19 -24.27 4.95 19.06
CA THR A 19 -24.92 3.64 19.12
C THR A 19 -25.70 3.42 17.84
N ILE A 20 -25.55 2.25 17.22
CA ILE A 20 -26.27 1.86 16.01
C ILE A 20 -26.97 0.52 16.20
N GLU A 21 -28.08 0.33 15.51
CA GLU A 21 -28.76 -0.95 15.41
C GLU A 21 -28.24 -1.71 14.17
N THR A 22 -27.81 -2.95 14.38
CA THR A 22 -27.29 -3.83 13.33
C THR A 22 -28.00 -5.18 13.44
N GLY A 23 -29.00 -5.36 12.58
CA GLY A 23 -29.91 -6.50 12.66
C GLY A 23 -30.63 -6.56 14.01
N SER A 24 -30.37 -7.61 14.78
CA SER A 24 -30.91 -7.78 16.14
C SER A 24 -29.95 -7.40 17.25
N ARG A 25 -28.77 -6.85 16.93
CA ARG A 25 -27.74 -6.45 17.90
C ARG A 25 -27.61 -4.92 17.93
N ILE A 26 -27.23 -4.40 19.09
CA ILE A 26 -26.84 -3.01 19.27
C ILE A 26 -25.33 -2.94 19.31
N ALA A 27 -24.74 -2.07 18.50
CA ALA A 27 -23.30 -1.85 18.47
C ALA A 27 -22.96 -0.40 18.83
N THR A 28 -21.81 -0.19 19.47
CA THR A 28 -21.17 1.12 19.53
C THR A 28 -20.25 1.27 18.33
N TYR A 29 -20.62 2.12 17.38
CA TYR A 29 -19.75 2.52 16.27
C TYR A 29 -18.80 3.62 16.73
N ILE A 30 -17.52 3.45 16.41
CA ILE A 30 -16.45 4.39 16.75
C ILE A 30 -15.64 4.67 15.49
N SER A 31 -15.59 5.94 15.09
CA SER A 31 -14.65 6.45 14.09
C SER A 31 -13.47 7.10 14.80
N THR A 32 -12.26 6.78 14.35
CA THR A 32 -11.02 7.27 14.97
C THR A 32 -10.40 8.40 14.15
N PRO A 33 -9.52 9.21 14.77
CA PRO A 33 -8.75 10.22 14.06
C PRO A 33 -7.66 9.63 13.15
N PHE A 34 -7.42 8.31 13.21
CA PHE A 34 -6.47 7.65 12.32
C PHE A 34 -7.11 7.47 10.95
N THR A 35 -6.47 8.01 9.93
CA THR A 35 -6.95 7.95 8.55
C THR A 35 -5.95 7.23 7.67
N LEU A 36 -6.46 6.51 6.69
CA LEU A 36 -5.69 6.05 5.55
C LEU A 36 -5.50 7.20 4.55
N ARG A 37 -4.57 7.07 3.61
CA ARG A 37 -4.48 7.98 2.47
C ARG A 37 -5.80 7.95 1.71
N GLY A 38 -6.28 9.13 1.32
CA GLY A 38 -7.66 9.32 0.83
C GLY A 38 -8.65 9.78 1.92
N GLY A 39 -8.19 9.90 3.17
CA GLY A 39 -8.96 10.54 4.26
C GLY A 39 -10.02 9.64 4.88
N LYS A 40 -10.02 8.34 4.55
CA LYS A 40 -10.92 7.37 5.16
C LYS A 40 -10.43 7.06 6.58
N SER A 41 -11.25 7.37 7.57
CA SER A 41 -11.02 6.97 8.96
C SER A 41 -11.02 5.46 9.13
N LEU A 42 -10.18 4.99 10.06
CA LEU A 42 -10.21 3.63 10.56
C LEU A 42 -11.30 3.54 11.62
N ASP A 43 -12.36 2.83 11.29
CA ASP A 43 -13.60 2.74 12.04
C ASP A 43 -13.78 1.33 12.60
N PHE A 44 -14.50 1.19 13.72
CA PHE A 44 -14.79 -0.10 14.32
C PHE A 44 -16.11 -0.11 15.09
N TYR A 45 -16.52 -1.31 15.45
CA TYR A 45 -17.72 -1.61 16.21
C TYR A 45 -17.37 -2.36 17.48
N LEU A 46 -18.09 -2.05 18.57
CA LEU A 46 -18.09 -2.83 19.80
C LEU A 46 -19.48 -3.40 20.05
N PHE A 47 -19.57 -4.71 20.28
CA PHE A 47 -20.79 -5.39 20.70
C PHE A 47 -20.63 -5.89 22.13
N ALA A 48 -21.55 -5.48 23.01
CA ALA A 48 -21.56 -5.93 24.39
C ALA A 48 -22.39 -7.21 24.54
N GLU A 49 -21.79 -8.26 25.11
CA GLU A 49 -22.46 -9.53 25.35
C GLU A 49 -21.93 -10.19 26.63
N ALA A 50 -22.82 -10.36 27.62
CA ALA A 50 -22.56 -11.10 28.86
C ALA A 50 -21.24 -10.73 29.58
N GLY A 51 -20.92 -9.42 29.65
CA GLY A 51 -19.70 -8.92 30.31
C GLY A 51 -18.43 -8.98 29.44
N ASN A 52 -18.56 -9.37 28.17
CA ASN A 52 -17.52 -9.25 27.16
C ASN A 52 -17.88 -8.17 26.13
N LEU A 53 -16.85 -7.66 25.46
CA LEU A 53 -16.93 -6.81 24.29
C LEU A 53 -16.30 -7.54 23.12
N GLU A 54 -17.05 -7.66 22.03
CA GLU A 54 -16.55 -8.08 20.73
C GLU A 54 -16.18 -6.82 19.93
N PHE A 55 -14.93 -6.77 19.48
CA PHE A 55 -14.43 -5.77 18.55
C PHE A 55 -14.43 -6.34 17.13
N THR A 56 -14.90 -5.54 16.17
CA THR A 56 -14.70 -5.81 14.75
C THR A 56 -14.63 -4.51 13.95
N ASP A 57 -13.83 -4.46 12.89
CA ASP A 57 -13.88 -3.38 11.89
C ASP A 57 -14.79 -3.73 10.69
N ASP A 58 -15.46 -4.88 10.73
CA ASP A 58 -16.32 -5.41 9.66
C ASP A 58 -15.62 -5.49 8.28
N GLY A 59 -14.28 -5.61 8.28
CA GLY A 59 -13.47 -5.67 7.07
C GLY A 59 -13.38 -4.35 6.30
N ILE A 60 -13.89 -3.25 6.87
CA ILE A 60 -13.89 -1.92 6.26
C ILE A 60 -12.46 -1.45 5.99
N THR A 61 -11.52 -1.74 6.89
CA THR A 61 -10.11 -1.34 6.72
C THR A 61 -9.49 -2.05 5.52
N LEU A 62 -9.66 -3.37 5.43
CA LEU A 62 -9.09 -4.15 4.33
C LEU A 62 -9.72 -3.75 3.00
N PHE A 63 -11.03 -3.52 2.98
CA PHE A 63 -11.73 -3.02 1.80
C PHE A 63 -11.22 -1.63 1.35
N ALA A 64 -10.99 -0.71 2.30
CA ALA A 64 -10.45 0.61 2.00
C ALA A 64 -9.04 0.51 1.40
N LEU A 65 -8.15 -0.28 2.00
CA LEU A 65 -6.82 -0.53 1.46
C LEU A 65 -6.88 -1.14 0.05
N ARG A 66 -7.76 -2.13 -0.19
CA ARG A 66 -7.96 -2.66 -1.56
C ARG A 66 -8.40 -1.57 -2.54
N SER A 67 -9.27 -0.66 -2.11
CA SER A 67 -9.75 0.44 -2.94
C SER A 67 -8.67 1.47 -3.25
N LEU A 68 -7.63 1.55 -2.41
CA LEU A 68 -6.42 2.35 -2.65
C LEU A 68 -5.40 1.64 -3.55
N GLY A 69 -5.73 0.45 -4.06
CA GLY A 69 -4.91 -0.31 -5.00
C GLY A 69 -4.03 -1.38 -4.37
N TYR A 70 -3.96 -1.50 -3.03
CA TYR A 70 -3.16 -2.55 -2.39
C TYR A 70 -3.64 -3.95 -2.82
N PRO A 71 -2.74 -4.90 -3.16
CA PRO A 71 -3.07 -6.18 -3.78
C PRO A 71 -3.59 -7.21 -2.76
N LEU A 72 -4.55 -6.81 -1.92
CA LEU A 72 -5.10 -7.59 -0.82
C LEU A 72 -6.34 -8.40 -1.27
N GLY A 73 -6.45 -8.72 -2.56
CA GLY A 73 -7.48 -9.61 -3.09
C GLY A 73 -7.22 -11.10 -2.80
N ASP A 74 -5.95 -11.47 -2.60
CA ASP A 74 -5.52 -12.81 -2.19
C ASP A 74 -5.07 -12.76 -0.72
N LYS A 75 -5.55 -13.73 0.09
CA LYS A 75 -5.18 -13.90 1.49
C LYS A 75 -3.67 -14.04 1.71
N ARG A 76 -2.94 -14.55 0.71
CA ARG A 76 -1.47 -14.64 0.77
C ARG A 76 -0.80 -13.28 1.00
N ASN A 77 -1.44 -12.21 0.53
CA ASN A 77 -0.93 -10.85 0.65
C ASN A 77 -1.34 -10.17 1.97
N TRP A 78 -2.15 -10.83 2.80
CA TRP A 78 -2.61 -10.27 4.08
C TRP A 78 -1.60 -10.45 5.20
N ARG A 79 -0.58 -11.29 5.02
CA ARG A 79 0.35 -11.72 6.07
C ARG A 79 0.96 -10.55 6.86
N SER A 80 1.26 -9.43 6.21
CA SER A 80 1.79 -8.25 6.91
C SER A 80 0.76 -7.61 7.86
N LEU A 81 -0.49 -7.51 7.42
CA LEU A 81 -1.59 -6.97 8.23
C LEU A 81 -1.99 -7.96 9.35
N GLU A 82 -1.98 -9.25 9.05
CA GLU A 82 -2.20 -10.32 10.02
C GLU A 82 -1.13 -10.29 11.14
N ASN A 83 0.15 -10.12 10.77
CA ASN A 83 1.23 -9.98 11.75
C ASN A 83 1.06 -8.73 12.63
N ILE A 84 0.54 -7.63 12.07
CA ILE A 84 0.21 -6.41 12.83
C ILE A 84 -0.93 -6.69 13.82
N ALA A 85 -1.99 -7.37 13.38
CA ALA A 85 -3.12 -7.77 14.23
C ALA A 85 -2.66 -8.61 15.43
N ILE A 86 -1.92 -9.68 15.16
CA ILE A 86 -1.45 -10.63 16.19
C ILE A 86 -0.58 -9.92 17.23
N ARG A 87 0.30 -9.01 16.81
CA ARG A 87 1.17 -8.24 17.72
C ARG A 87 0.38 -7.44 18.76
N HIS A 88 -0.82 -6.98 18.40
CA HIS A 88 -1.67 -6.18 19.27
C HIS A 88 -2.79 -6.98 19.93
N GLY A 89 -2.86 -8.30 19.70
CA GLY A 89 -3.84 -9.21 20.30
C GLY A 89 -5.17 -9.31 19.54
N PHE A 90 -5.14 -9.07 18.23
CA PHE A 90 -6.27 -9.22 17.31
C PHE A 90 -5.99 -10.34 16.32
N SER A 91 -7.05 -10.88 15.72
CA SER A 91 -6.99 -11.76 14.55
C SER A 91 -7.48 -11.02 13.31
N LEU A 92 -7.00 -11.44 12.14
CA LEU A 92 -7.60 -11.07 10.86
C LEU A 92 -8.43 -12.26 10.38
N SER A 93 -9.75 -12.10 10.31
CA SER A 93 -10.67 -13.19 9.99
C SER A 93 -10.59 -13.57 8.51
N ASP A 94 -11.18 -14.71 8.17
CA ASP A 94 -11.24 -15.19 6.79
C ASP A 94 -12.00 -14.26 5.83
N ALA A 95 -12.87 -13.41 6.38
CA ALA A 95 -13.60 -12.37 5.65
C ALA A 95 -12.80 -11.06 5.52
N GLY A 96 -11.64 -10.96 6.16
CA GLY A 96 -10.78 -9.78 6.12
C GLY A 96 -11.11 -8.73 7.19
N ALA A 97 -11.80 -9.10 8.26
CA ALA A 97 -12.09 -8.23 9.38
C ALA A 97 -11.08 -8.41 10.52
N PHE A 98 -10.67 -7.31 11.14
CA PHE A 98 -9.88 -7.35 12.37
C PHE A 98 -10.82 -7.60 13.54
N GLU A 99 -10.58 -8.65 14.31
CA GLU A 99 -11.51 -9.14 15.33
C GLU A 99 -10.78 -9.44 16.65
N THR A 100 -11.48 -9.24 17.77
CA THR A 100 -11.08 -9.79 19.07
C THR A 100 -12.27 -9.76 20.04
N VAL A 101 -12.21 -10.58 21.09
CA VAL A 101 -13.20 -10.56 22.19
C VAL A 101 -12.43 -10.40 23.51
N PHE A 102 -12.89 -9.49 24.35
CA PHE A 102 -12.26 -9.22 25.65
C PHE A 102 -13.28 -8.89 26.73
N ILE A 103 -12.84 -8.93 27.98
CA ILE A 103 -13.70 -8.65 29.13
C ILE A 103 -13.98 -7.14 29.19
N GLU A 104 -15.24 -6.74 29.38
CA GLU A 104 -15.66 -5.33 29.38
C GLU A 104 -14.89 -4.48 30.40
N SER A 105 -14.55 -5.05 31.57
CA SER A 105 -13.76 -4.37 32.59
C SER A 105 -12.34 -4.00 32.15
N GLU A 106 -11.83 -4.60 31.08
CA GLU A 106 -10.50 -4.32 30.51
C GLU A 106 -10.54 -3.30 29.37
N LEU A 107 -11.68 -2.63 29.13
CA LEU A 107 -11.85 -1.69 28.01
C LEU A 107 -10.75 -0.62 27.92
N SER A 108 -10.19 -0.15 29.04
CA SER A 108 -9.09 0.82 29.00
C SER A 108 -7.80 0.25 28.41
N ILE A 109 -7.49 -1.02 28.71
CA ILE A 109 -6.32 -1.75 28.19
C ILE A 109 -6.54 -2.04 26.70
N TRP A 110 -7.71 -2.56 26.36
CA TRP A 110 -8.04 -2.92 24.97
C TRP A 110 -8.25 -1.68 24.09
N GLY A 111 -8.78 -0.60 24.63
CA GLY A 111 -8.85 0.70 23.95
C GLY A 111 -7.45 1.17 23.51
N ALA A 112 -6.44 1.08 24.38
CA ALA A 112 -5.07 1.39 24.00
C ALA A 112 -4.52 0.45 22.91
N LYS A 113 -4.87 -0.85 22.93
CA LYS A 113 -4.49 -1.82 21.90
C LYS A 113 -5.15 -1.52 20.54
N ILE A 114 -6.42 -1.13 20.53
CA ILE A 114 -7.16 -0.74 19.32
C ILE A 114 -6.45 0.44 18.65
N LEU A 115 -6.08 1.47 19.42
CA LEU A 115 -5.39 2.64 18.86
C LEU A 115 -3.99 2.30 18.33
N ARG A 116 -3.29 1.38 18.99
CA ARG A 116 -1.99 0.88 18.49
C ARG A 116 -2.15 0.06 17.22
N LEU A 117 -3.20 -0.76 17.11
CA LEU A 117 -3.53 -1.49 15.89
C LEU A 117 -3.72 -0.52 14.72
N PHE A 118 -4.62 0.44 14.87
CA PHE A 118 -4.96 1.39 13.81
C PHE A 118 -3.81 2.33 13.45
N SER A 119 -3.08 2.83 14.45
CA SER A 119 -1.83 3.56 14.18
C SER A 119 -0.82 2.71 13.41
N SER A 120 -0.68 1.43 13.73
CA SER A 120 0.27 0.54 13.02
C SER A 120 -0.19 0.24 11.59
N ILE A 121 -1.50 0.16 11.33
CA ILE A 121 -2.04 -0.02 9.98
C ILE A 121 -1.82 1.24 9.15
N ALA A 122 -2.08 2.43 9.70
CA ALA A 122 -1.81 3.70 9.02
C ALA A 122 -0.32 3.85 8.69
N THR A 123 0.58 3.54 9.65
CA THR A 123 2.02 3.54 9.38
C THR A 123 2.42 2.50 8.34
N TRP A 124 1.85 1.29 8.38
CA TRP A 124 2.12 0.26 7.37
C TRP A 124 1.72 0.71 5.96
N GLU A 125 0.62 1.44 5.84
CA GLU A 125 0.20 2.03 4.58
C GLU A 125 1.18 3.12 4.12
N GLU A 126 1.53 4.05 5.01
CA GLU A 126 2.49 5.11 4.74
C GLU A 126 3.85 4.56 4.29
N ASP A 127 4.32 3.49 4.93
CA ASP A 127 5.59 2.82 4.62
C ASP A 127 5.55 2.18 3.23
N ARG A 128 4.51 1.39 2.94
CA ARG A 128 4.34 0.77 1.60
C ARG A 128 4.21 1.80 0.49
N PHE A 129 3.52 2.90 0.78
CA PHE A 129 3.44 4.00 -0.16
C PHE A 129 4.81 4.67 -0.36
N SER A 130 5.55 4.92 0.71
CA SER A 130 6.86 5.59 0.67
C SER A 130 7.95 4.74 0.01
N GLU A 131 7.79 3.43 0.03
CA GLU A 131 8.62 2.46 -0.71
C GLU A 131 8.38 2.53 -2.24
N GLY A 132 7.40 3.32 -2.70
CA GLY A 132 7.04 3.45 -4.10
C GLY A 132 6.53 2.13 -4.68
N ASP A 133 5.98 1.27 -3.82
CA ASP A 133 5.50 -0.07 -4.16
C ASP A 133 4.03 -0.07 -4.62
N THR A 134 3.39 1.11 -4.61
CA THR A 134 1.96 1.26 -4.91
C THR A 134 1.65 2.53 -5.70
N ASP A 135 2.33 2.74 -6.83
CA ASP A 135 1.68 3.46 -7.93
C ASP A 135 1.09 2.43 -8.89
N PHE A 136 0.11 1.66 -8.42
CA PHE A 136 -0.54 0.63 -9.24
C PHE A 136 -1.20 1.22 -10.48
N SER A 137 -1.59 2.51 -10.47
CA SER A 137 -2.02 3.21 -11.67
C SER A 137 -0.92 3.23 -12.71
N LEU A 138 0.27 3.70 -12.33
CA LEU A 138 1.43 3.74 -13.23
C LEU A 138 1.86 2.33 -13.64
N THR A 139 1.93 1.38 -12.70
CA THR A 139 2.32 -0.01 -12.98
C THR A 139 1.34 -0.67 -13.95
N GLN A 140 0.02 -0.54 -13.74
CA GLN A 140 -0.99 -1.10 -14.64
C GLN A 140 -0.97 -0.44 -16.01
N GLU A 141 -0.75 0.87 -16.06
CA GLU A 141 -0.61 1.61 -17.32
C GLU A 141 0.62 1.13 -18.10
N VAL A 142 1.77 1.04 -17.45
CA VAL A 142 2.98 0.46 -18.04
C VAL A 142 2.73 -0.96 -18.53
N GLU A 143 2.00 -1.79 -17.77
CA GLU A 143 1.66 -3.14 -18.22
C GLU A 143 0.85 -3.13 -19.52
N LEU A 144 -0.18 -2.28 -19.60
CA LEU A 144 -1.02 -2.13 -20.80
C LEU A 144 -0.16 -1.70 -21.99
N MET A 145 0.79 -0.78 -21.78
CA MET A 145 1.71 -0.32 -22.82
C MET A 145 2.67 -1.43 -23.28
N LEU A 146 3.26 -2.19 -22.35
CA LEU A 146 4.15 -3.31 -22.68
C LEU A 146 3.43 -4.39 -23.50
N ARG A 147 2.19 -4.72 -23.12
CA ARG A 147 1.33 -5.66 -23.86
C ARG A 147 0.90 -5.13 -25.22
N ALA A 148 0.56 -3.85 -25.31
CA ALA A 148 0.19 -3.22 -26.56
C ALA A 148 1.37 -3.16 -27.54
N LYS A 149 2.59 -2.97 -27.03
CA LYS A 149 3.79 -2.85 -27.86
C LYS A 149 4.19 -4.17 -28.51
N ASP A 150 4.24 -5.25 -27.74
CA ASP A 150 4.54 -6.57 -28.26
C ASP A 150 3.59 -7.59 -27.63
N PRO A 151 2.41 -7.80 -28.25
CA PRO A 151 1.41 -8.72 -27.73
C PRO A 151 1.87 -10.18 -27.65
N THR A 152 2.92 -10.53 -28.40
CA THR A 152 3.45 -11.90 -28.45
C THR A 152 4.58 -12.12 -27.45
N ARG A 153 5.20 -11.05 -26.96
CA ARG A 153 6.25 -11.12 -25.95
C ARG A 153 5.66 -11.45 -24.59
N HIS A 154 6.26 -12.46 -23.95
CA HIS A 154 5.84 -12.91 -22.64
C HIS A 154 6.00 -11.79 -21.60
N LEU A 155 5.03 -11.67 -20.70
CA LEU A 155 5.01 -10.67 -19.64
C LEU A 155 4.58 -11.30 -18.33
N ASP A 156 5.55 -11.53 -17.46
CA ASP A 156 5.33 -11.97 -16.08
C ASP A 156 5.29 -10.77 -15.14
N ARG A 157 4.47 -10.85 -14.09
CA ARG A 157 4.34 -9.80 -13.07
C ARG A 157 5.07 -10.18 -11.80
N ASN A 158 5.54 -9.18 -11.05
CA ASN A 158 6.12 -9.31 -9.71
C ASN A 158 7.21 -10.39 -9.64
N VAL A 159 8.21 -10.29 -10.52
CA VAL A 159 9.23 -11.32 -10.69
C VAL A 159 10.34 -11.13 -9.66
N LEU A 160 10.66 -12.19 -8.92
CA LEU A 160 11.78 -12.23 -7.98
C LEU A 160 13.05 -12.67 -8.71
N ILE A 161 14.13 -11.88 -8.60
CA ILE A 161 15.48 -12.27 -8.97
C ILE A 161 16.36 -12.33 -7.72
N ASN A 162 17.22 -13.36 -7.65
CA ASN A 162 18.20 -13.50 -6.57
C ASN A 162 19.57 -13.10 -7.09
N VAL A 163 20.13 -12.02 -6.54
CA VAL A 163 21.46 -11.53 -6.91
C VAL A 163 22.34 -11.50 -5.67
N GLY A 164 23.45 -12.24 -5.68
CA GLY A 164 24.41 -12.26 -4.57
C GLY A 164 23.80 -12.69 -3.23
N GLY A 165 22.79 -13.57 -3.24
CA GLY A 165 22.08 -14.03 -2.04
C GLY A 165 20.99 -13.07 -1.51
N THR A 166 20.78 -11.93 -2.18
CA THR A 166 19.70 -10.99 -1.86
C THR A 166 18.61 -11.06 -2.92
N GLY A 167 17.37 -11.35 -2.52
CA GLY A 167 16.21 -11.35 -3.41
C GLY A 167 15.71 -9.92 -3.65
N THR A 168 15.47 -9.55 -4.91
CA THR A 168 14.82 -8.29 -5.27
C THR A 168 13.71 -8.53 -6.29
N HIS A 169 12.60 -7.81 -6.14
CA HIS A 169 11.44 -7.92 -7.02
C HIS A 169 11.50 -6.87 -8.13
N PHE A 170 10.95 -7.20 -9.30
CA PHE A 170 10.64 -6.26 -10.37
C PHE A 170 9.15 -6.28 -10.67
N ASP A 171 8.60 -5.15 -11.11
CA ASP A 171 7.19 -5.06 -11.50
C ASP A 171 6.88 -6.07 -12.62
N PHE A 172 7.77 -6.19 -13.60
CA PHE A 172 7.60 -7.11 -14.73
C PHE A 172 8.89 -7.79 -15.20
N LEU A 173 8.73 -8.95 -15.84
CA LEU A 173 9.68 -9.51 -16.80
C LEU A 173 9.03 -9.50 -18.18
N TRP A 174 9.52 -8.64 -19.07
CA TRP A 174 9.04 -8.52 -20.45
C TRP A 174 10.03 -9.19 -21.39
N GLY A 175 9.74 -10.41 -21.83
CA GLY A 175 10.70 -11.28 -22.52
C GLY A 175 11.88 -11.62 -21.61
N SER A 176 13.06 -11.04 -21.89
CA SER A 176 14.26 -11.18 -21.05
C SER A 176 14.59 -9.92 -20.24
N THR A 177 13.78 -8.85 -20.35
CA THR A 177 14.06 -7.55 -19.73
C THR A 177 13.22 -7.37 -18.48
N TYR A 178 13.88 -7.09 -17.36
CA TYR A 178 13.23 -6.75 -16.10
C TYR A 178 12.81 -5.28 -16.11
N VAL A 179 11.54 -5.00 -15.84
CA VAL A 179 10.96 -3.65 -15.96
C VAL A 179 10.38 -3.21 -14.64
N ASP A 180 10.66 -1.96 -14.27
CA ASP A 180 10.09 -1.28 -13.11
C ASP A 180 9.46 0.05 -13.54
N SER A 181 8.27 0.31 -13.03
CA SER A 181 7.61 1.60 -13.09
C SER A 181 8.07 2.47 -11.91
N VAL A 182 8.32 3.76 -12.16
CA VAL A 182 8.98 4.63 -11.18
C VAL A 182 8.32 6.00 -11.15
N THR A 183 7.92 6.45 -9.96
CA THR A 183 7.48 7.83 -9.76
C THR A 183 8.69 8.76 -9.60
N PRO A 184 8.62 10.04 -10.03
CA PRO A 184 9.74 10.99 -10.01
C PRO A 184 9.92 11.57 -8.59
N THR A 185 10.19 10.70 -7.63
CA THR A 185 10.48 11.05 -6.24
C THR A 185 11.82 10.49 -5.82
N ALA A 186 12.60 11.29 -5.10
CA ALA A 186 13.90 10.88 -4.57
C ALA A 186 13.86 9.52 -3.84
N ASN A 187 12.78 9.18 -3.13
CA ASN A 187 12.65 7.89 -2.46
C ASN A 187 12.50 6.73 -3.45
N ALA A 188 11.59 6.85 -4.42
CA ALA A 188 11.39 5.83 -5.45
C ALA A 188 12.67 5.64 -6.28
N ILE A 189 13.33 6.73 -6.65
CA ILE A 189 14.57 6.72 -7.42
C ILE A 189 15.71 6.08 -6.63
N ASN A 190 15.91 6.46 -5.36
CA ASN A 190 16.93 5.84 -4.51
C ASN A 190 16.70 4.34 -4.28
N ALA A 191 15.45 3.89 -4.19
CA ALA A 191 15.15 2.46 -4.13
C ALA A 191 15.57 1.74 -5.42
N ARG A 192 15.31 2.33 -6.59
CA ARG A 192 15.62 1.76 -7.91
C ARG A 192 17.12 1.85 -8.24
N LEU A 193 17.82 2.90 -7.79
CA LEU A 193 19.28 3.01 -7.81
C LEU A 193 19.93 1.86 -7.04
N ARG A 194 19.48 1.60 -5.80
CA ARG A 194 19.98 0.47 -5.00
C ARG A 194 19.72 -0.87 -5.68
N LYS A 195 18.54 -1.03 -6.29
CA LYS A 195 18.18 -2.22 -7.09
C LYS A 195 19.12 -2.38 -8.29
N ALA A 196 19.35 -1.33 -9.07
CA ALA A 196 20.26 -1.32 -10.22
C ALA A 196 21.70 -1.65 -9.81
N LEU A 197 22.19 -1.05 -8.73
CA LEU A 197 23.53 -1.37 -8.19
C LEU A 197 23.67 -2.81 -7.73
N LEU A 198 22.61 -3.40 -7.18
CA LEU A 198 22.61 -4.81 -6.79
C LEU A 198 22.65 -5.70 -8.04
N VAL A 199 21.78 -5.43 -9.00
CA VAL A 199 21.64 -6.22 -10.24
C VAL A 199 22.89 -6.12 -11.13
N ASN A 200 23.51 -4.94 -11.22
CA ASN A 200 24.78 -4.74 -11.95
C ASN A 200 25.98 -5.48 -11.31
N LYS A 201 25.83 -6.03 -10.09
CA LYS A 201 26.83 -6.90 -9.45
C LYS A 201 26.56 -8.39 -9.68
N ALA A 202 25.51 -8.76 -10.40
CA ALA A 202 25.25 -10.13 -10.77
C ALA A 202 26.40 -10.71 -11.63
N GLU A 203 26.65 -12.01 -11.51
CA GLU A 203 27.65 -12.70 -12.33
C GLU A 203 27.22 -12.72 -13.81
N ASP A 204 25.93 -12.90 -14.05
CA ASP A 204 25.33 -12.85 -15.37
C ASP A 204 24.71 -11.47 -15.63
N PRO A 205 24.90 -10.88 -16.83
CA PRO A 205 24.25 -9.62 -17.20
C PRO A 205 22.73 -9.78 -17.17
N VAL A 206 22.06 -8.85 -16.48
CA VAL A 206 20.60 -8.80 -16.38
C VAL A 206 20.12 -7.54 -17.09
N ASP A 207 19.32 -7.72 -18.14
CA ASP A 207 18.71 -6.60 -18.85
C ASP A 207 17.63 -5.97 -17.98
N MET A 208 17.72 -4.67 -17.75
CA MET A 208 16.77 -3.92 -16.94
C MET A 208 16.35 -2.60 -17.60
N LEU A 209 15.11 -2.19 -17.35
CA LEU A 209 14.50 -0.96 -17.86
C LEU A 209 13.68 -0.29 -16.78
N PHE A 210 13.89 1.00 -16.57
CA PHE A 210 13.05 1.83 -15.73
C PHE A 210 12.18 2.75 -16.57
N ILE A 211 10.88 2.80 -16.28
CA ILE A 211 9.92 3.71 -16.91
C ILE A 211 9.48 4.72 -15.85
N VAL A 212 9.84 5.98 -16.04
CA VAL A 212 9.62 7.06 -15.06
C VAL A 212 8.44 7.92 -15.47
N ASP A 213 7.48 8.15 -14.57
CA ASP A 213 6.34 9.04 -14.83
C ASP A 213 6.79 10.51 -14.81
N ASP A 214 6.68 11.21 -15.94
CA ASP A 214 7.04 12.61 -16.08
C ASP A 214 5.84 13.57 -16.17
N ARG A 215 4.60 13.07 -16.11
CA ARG A 215 3.39 13.87 -16.42
C ARG A 215 3.10 14.98 -15.41
N ASP A 216 3.26 14.69 -14.11
CA ASP A 216 2.97 15.65 -13.04
C ASP A 216 4.13 16.63 -12.79
N LYS A 217 5.38 16.15 -12.93
CA LYS A 217 6.59 16.89 -12.55
C LYS A 217 7.72 16.66 -13.56
N PRO A 218 7.59 17.12 -14.82
CA PRO A 218 8.51 16.77 -15.90
C PRO A 218 9.95 17.20 -15.62
N THR A 219 10.18 18.41 -15.12
CA THR A 219 11.52 18.88 -14.75
C THR A 219 12.15 18.02 -13.66
N LYS A 220 11.36 17.57 -12.68
CA LYS A 220 11.87 16.70 -11.62
C LYS A 220 12.13 15.30 -12.14
N ALA A 221 11.26 14.78 -13.01
CA ALA A 221 11.50 13.50 -13.67
C ALA A 221 12.81 13.53 -14.45
N ASP A 222 13.13 14.61 -15.16
CA ASP A 222 14.39 14.76 -15.89
C ASP A 222 15.62 14.73 -14.99
N GLU A 223 15.57 15.47 -13.88
CA GLU A 223 16.64 15.47 -12.88
C GLU A 223 16.86 14.06 -12.31
N GLU A 224 15.78 13.36 -11.98
CA GLU A 224 15.83 12.03 -11.39
C GLU A 224 16.23 10.94 -12.41
N ILE A 225 15.78 11.06 -13.67
CA ILE A 225 16.19 10.21 -14.79
C ILE A 225 17.68 10.36 -15.07
N ALA A 226 18.23 11.57 -14.98
CA ALA A 226 19.67 11.78 -15.15
C ALA A 226 20.48 10.98 -14.11
N VAL A 227 19.99 10.88 -12.87
CA VAL A 227 20.65 10.10 -11.81
C VAL A 227 20.51 8.59 -12.06
N LEU A 228 19.32 8.11 -12.41
CA LEU A 228 19.06 6.68 -12.61
C LEU A 228 19.65 6.15 -13.94
N GLY A 229 19.64 7.00 -14.97
CA GLY A 229 20.13 6.71 -16.32
C GLY A 229 21.62 6.40 -16.40
N ASP A 230 22.42 6.88 -15.44
CA ASP A 230 23.85 6.55 -15.33
C ASP A 230 24.10 5.08 -14.99
N LEU A 231 23.11 4.38 -14.40
CA LEU A 231 23.25 3.00 -13.93
C LEU A 231 22.42 1.99 -14.70
N ALA A 232 21.31 2.41 -15.31
CA ALA A 232 20.40 1.52 -16.01
C ALA A 232 19.61 2.26 -17.10
N PRO A 233 19.23 1.56 -18.19
CA PRO A 233 18.31 2.11 -19.19
C PRO A 233 17.05 2.66 -18.53
N THR A 234 16.80 3.95 -18.76
CA THR A 234 15.69 4.68 -18.13
C THR A 234 15.01 5.54 -19.20
N ILE A 235 13.68 5.51 -19.25
CA ILE A 235 12.87 6.28 -20.21
C ILE A 235 11.70 6.96 -19.50
N ARG A 236 11.26 8.11 -20.02
CA ARG A 236 10.01 8.76 -19.58
C ARG A 236 8.80 7.96 -20.03
N ILE A 237 7.71 8.01 -19.27
CA ILE A 237 6.46 7.39 -19.71
C ILE A 237 5.91 8.08 -20.96
N THR A 238 5.98 9.42 -21.05
CA THR A 238 5.50 10.14 -22.24
C THR A 238 6.31 9.80 -23.50
N ASP A 239 7.63 9.61 -23.37
CA ASP A 239 8.49 9.16 -24.46
C ASP A 239 8.14 7.71 -24.82
N PHE A 240 7.93 6.83 -23.83
CA PHE A 240 7.47 5.47 -24.06
C PHE A 240 6.12 5.46 -24.79
N GLU A 241 5.17 6.34 -24.47
CA GLU A 241 3.88 6.48 -25.17
C GLU A 241 4.06 6.91 -26.63
N GLN A 242 4.89 7.92 -26.88
CA GLN A 242 5.06 8.52 -28.21
C GLN A 242 5.84 7.63 -29.16
N PHE A 243 6.95 7.03 -28.71
CA PHE A 243 7.78 6.16 -29.56
C PHE A 243 7.21 4.74 -29.71
N PHE A 244 6.18 4.39 -28.92
CA PHE A 244 5.64 3.04 -28.87
C PHE A 244 4.12 2.94 -29.03
N SER A 245 3.46 3.98 -29.57
CA SER A 245 2.09 3.89 -30.10
C SER A 245 1.96 2.73 -31.09
N PRO A 246 0.84 1.97 -31.12
CA PRO A 246 0.62 0.92 -32.10
C PRO A 246 0.52 1.56 -33.48
N GLY A 247 1.66 1.59 -34.18
CA GLY A 247 1.72 1.94 -35.58
C GLY A 247 0.97 0.88 -36.37
N THR A 248 -0.18 1.28 -36.90
CA THR A 248 -0.59 1.01 -38.28
C THR A 248 0.47 0.26 -39.09
N HIS A 249 0.29 -1.04 -39.20
CA HIS A 249 0.65 -1.83 -40.37
C HIS A 249 -0.60 -2.53 -40.87
#